data_AF-U2L5N6-F1
#
_entry.id   AF-U2L5N6-F1
#
_cell.length_a   1.000
_cell.length_b   1.000
_cell.length_c   1.000
_cell.angle_alpha   90.00
_cell.angle_beta   90.00
_cell.angle_gamma   90.00
#
_symmetry.space_group_name_H-M   'P 1'
#
loop_
_entity.id
_entity.type
_entity.pdbx_description
1 polymer ?
#
loop_
_entity_poly.entity_id
_entity_poly.type
_entity_poly.pdbx_seq_one_letter_code
_entity_poly.pdbx_strand_id
1 'polypeptide(L)'
;MQYKASFDSIVQYIESDDAKEQIEVWFARELQSILGYARWENFLVAIHRAMDSCKSQNISVDDHFREVTKMISIGKGGKREVSDFMLTRYACYLIAQNRPFYNCQRGYESYYLS
;
A
#
# COMPACT_ATOMS: atom_id res chain seq x y z
N MET A 1 -14.36 -10.75 -8.71
CA MET A 1 -13.10 -10.27 -8.10
C MET A 1 -13.40 -8.96 -7.38
N GLN A 2 -13.59 -8.99 -6.05
CA GLN A 2 -14.18 -7.88 -5.27
C GLN A 2 -13.36 -6.57 -5.26
N TYR A 3 -12.08 -6.62 -5.64
CA TYR A 3 -11.18 -5.47 -5.55
C TYR A 3 -10.70 -4.90 -6.90
N LYS A 4 -11.02 -5.57 -8.03
CA LYS A 4 -10.45 -5.19 -9.33
C LYS A 4 -10.76 -3.73 -9.71
N ALA A 5 -12.02 -3.30 -9.57
CA ALA A 5 -12.41 -1.93 -9.90
C ALA A 5 -11.75 -0.87 -9.00
N SER A 6 -11.51 -1.19 -7.72
CA SER A 6 -10.89 -0.26 -6.77
C SER A 6 -9.40 -0.09 -7.02
N PHE A 7 -8.70 -1.15 -7.41
CA PHE A 7 -7.29 -1.06 -7.80
C PHE A 7 -7.13 -0.36 -9.15
N ASP A 8 -8.02 -0.65 -10.11
CA ASP A 8 -8.00 0.00 -11.43
C ASP A 8 -8.25 1.53 -11.30
N SER A 9 -8.92 2.02 -10.26
CA SER A 9 -9.19 3.46 -10.07
C SER A 9 -8.01 4.29 -9.54
N ILE A 10 -7.01 3.65 -8.92
CA ILE A 10 -5.85 4.33 -8.34
C ILE A 10 -4.54 3.94 -9.02
N VAL A 11 -4.64 3.31 -10.20
CA VAL A 11 -3.46 2.99 -11.00
C VAL A 11 -2.79 4.27 -11.46
N GLN A 12 -1.48 4.31 -11.35
CA GLN A 12 -0.63 5.41 -11.80
C GLN A 12 0.38 4.83 -12.78
N TYR A 13 0.76 5.62 -13.77
CA TYR A 13 1.73 5.20 -14.79
C TYR A 13 3.00 6.02 -14.60
N ILE A 14 4.12 5.33 -14.42
CA ILE A 14 5.45 5.96 -14.40
C ILE A 14 6.22 5.54 -15.65
N GLU A 15 7.07 6.43 -16.14
CA GLU A 15 8.00 6.07 -17.22
C GLU A 15 9.09 5.19 -16.63
N SER A 16 9.36 4.06 -17.31
CA SER A 16 10.55 3.25 -17.03
C SER A 16 11.82 4.08 -17.28
N ASP A 17 12.92 3.73 -16.60
CA ASP A 17 14.23 4.38 -16.79
C ASP A 17 14.69 4.36 -18.26
N ASP A 18 14.24 3.37 -19.04
CA ASP A 18 14.51 3.26 -20.48
C ASP A 18 13.57 4.11 -21.37
N ALA A 19 12.62 4.84 -20.79
CA ALA A 19 11.59 5.68 -21.44
C ALA A 19 10.79 5.00 -22.56
N LYS A 20 10.83 3.66 -22.65
CA LYS A 20 10.17 2.86 -23.68
C LYS A 20 8.80 2.35 -23.27
N GLU A 21 8.55 2.23 -21.97
CA GLU A 21 7.35 1.59 -21.43
C GLU A 21 6.82 2.35 -20.21
N GLN A 22 5.50 2.39 -20.09
CA GLN A 22 4.81 2.89 -18.92
C GLN A 22 4.57 1.72 -17.96
N ILE A 23 5.05 1.87 -16.74
CA ILE A 23 4.89 0.87 -15.69
C ILE A 23 3.72 1.30 -14.80
N GLU A 24 2.81 0.36 -14.57
CA GLU A 24 1.72 0.54 -13.62
C GLU A 24 2.22 0.41 -12.18
N VAL A 25 1.97 1.47 -11.41
CA VAL A 25 2.29 1.54 -9.99
C VAL A 25 1.09 2.00 -9.20
N TRP A 26 1.05 1.58 -7.94
CA TRP A 26 0.04 1.95 -6.96
C TRP A 26 0.70 2.62 -5.78
N PHE A 27 0.04 3.64 -5.23
CA PHE A 27 0.52 4.27 -4.02
C PHE A 27 -0.05 3.61 -2.77
N ALA A 28 0.85 3.34 -1.82
CA ALA A 28 0.50 2.69 -0.56
C ALA A 28 -0.55 3.46 0.24
N ARG A 29 -0.54 4.80 0.24
CA ARG A 29 -1.60 5.60 0.91
C ARG A 29 -3.00 5.38 0.33
N GLU A 30 -3.12 5.27 -0.98
CA GLU A 30 -4.41 5.01 -1.62
C GLU A 30 -4.83 3.56 -1.37
N LEU A 31 -3.86 2.65 -1.48
CA LEU A 31 -4.05 1.23 -1.23
C LEU A 31 -4.50 0.95 0.20
N GLN A 32 -3.96 1.66 1.20
CA GLN A 32 -4.38 1.57 2.60
C GLN A 32 -5.90 1.73 2.75
N SER A 33 -6.48 2.72 2.07
CA SER A 33 -7.90 3.07 2.16
C SER A 33 -8.77 2.01 1.49
N ILE A 34 -8.38 1.55 0.31
CA ILE A 34 -9.05 0.44 -0.40
C ILE A 34 -9.00 -0.84 0.43
N LEU A 35 -7.88 -1.05 1.11
CA LEU A 35 -7.68 -2.23 1.91
C LEU A 35 -8.30 -2.13 3.32
N GLY A 36 -8.95 -1.02 3.68
CA GLY A 36 -9.67 -0.87 4.94
C GLY A 36 -8.77 -0.69 6.17
N TYR A 37 -7.51 -0.29 6.00
CA TYR A 37 -6.62 -0.01 7.12
C TYR A 37 -6.88 1.39 7.69
N ALA A 38 -7.34 1.48 8.94
CA ALA A 38 -7.63 2.76 9.59
C ALA A 38 -6.37 3.59 9.93
N ARG A 39 -5.22 2.94 10.15
CA ARG A 39 -3.97 3.57 10.57
C ARG A 39 -2.82 3.19 9.64
N TRP A 40 -1.96 4.15 9.32
CA TRP A 40 -0.79 3.95 8.46
C TRP A 40 0.20 2.97 9.08
N GLU A 41 0.40 3.01 10.40
CA GLU A 41 1.32 2.12 11.12
C GLU A 41 0.90 0.65 10.96
N ASN A 42 -0.40 0.36 11.01
CA ASN A 42 -0.92 -0.99 10.79
C ASN A 42 -0.70 -1.46 9.35
N PHE A 43 -0.76 -0.52 8.40
CA PHE A 43 -0.53 -0.82 7.00
C PHE A 43 0.96 -1.02 6.69
N LEU A 44 1.84 -0.23 7.29
CA LEU A 44 3.30 -0.44 7.24
C LEU A 44 3.69 -1.85 7.69
N VAL A 45 3.07 -2.37 8.75
CA VAL A 45 3.31 -3.74 9.20
C VAL A 45 2.93 -4.75 8.11
N ALA A 46 1.84 -4.53 7.38
CA ALA A 46 1.45 -5.40 6.26
C ALA A 46 2.42 -5.30 5.08
N ILE A 47 2.89 -4.09 4.75
CA ILE A 47 3.92 -3.85 3.74
C ILE A 47 5.21 -4.58 4.13
N HIS A 48 5.68 -4.45 5.36
CA HIS A 48 6.90 -5.10 5.84
C HIS A 48 6.81 -6.62 5.75
N ARG A 49 5.67 -7.22 6.11
CA ARG A 49 5.44 -8.66 5.93
C ARG A 49 5.48 -9.10 4.46
N ALA A 50 4.94 -8.28 3.56
CA ALA A 50 5.02 -8.54 2.13
C ALA A 50 6.47 -8.45 1.62
N MET A 51 7.26 -7.48 2.11
CA MET A 51 8.69 -7.38 1.81
C MET A 51 9.47 -8.59 2.32
N ASP A 52 9.18 -9.07 3.52
CA ASP A 52 9.81 -10.28 4.08
C ASP A 52 9.47 -11.52 3.24
N SER A 53 8.26 -11.57 2.67
CA SER A 53 7.86 -12.62 1.71
C SER A 53 8.59 -12.52 0.36
N CYS A 54 8.95 -11.32 -0.10
CA CYS A 54 9.84 -11.16 -1.26
C CYS A 54 11.24 -11.68 -0.95
N LYS A 55 11.80 -11.30 0.21
CA LYS A 55 13.14 -11.73 0.64
C LYS A 55 13.25 -13.25 0.75
N SER A 56 12.23 -13.92 1.29
CA SER A 56 12.21 -15.38 1.38
C SER A 56 12.16 -16.09 0.02
N GLN A 57 11.62 -15.42 -1.00
CA GLN A 57 11.61 -15.88 -2.39
C GLN A 57 12.84 -15.42 -3.19
N ASN A 58 13.81 -14.78 -2.52
CA ASN A 58 15.03 -14.25 -3.13
C ASN A 58 14.76 -13.19 -4.23
N ILE A 59 13.63 -12.47 -4.10
CA ILE A 59 13.19 -11.39 -4.99
C ILE A 59 13.67 -10.05 -4.43
N SER A 60 14.18 -9.17 -5.30
CA SER A 60 14.56 -7.80 -4.95
C SER A 60 13.34 -7.02 -4.44
N VAL A 61 13.41 -6.54 -3.20
CA VAL A 61 12.33 -5.76 -2.59
C VAL A 61 12.26 -4.38 -3.24
N ASP A 62 13.40 -3.78 -3.55
CA ASP A 62 13.50 -2.42 -4.11
C ASP A 62 12.87 -2.31 -5.51
N ASP A 63 12.78 -3.42 -6.24
CA ASP A 63 12.13 -3.51 -7.56
C ASP A 63 10.59 -3.47 -7.45
N HIS A 64 10.06 -3.63 -6.24
CA HIS A 64 8.62 -3.79 -6.00
C HIS A 64 8.06 -2.82 -4.96
N PHE A 65 8.89 -2.39 -4.01
CA PHE A 65 8.56 -1.50 -2.91
C PHE A 65 9.53 -0.34 -2.93
N ARG A 66 9.17 0.74 -3.62
CA ARG A 66 9.99 1.94 -3.68
C ARG A 66 9.45 2.98 -2.71
N GLU A 67 10.21 3.30 -1.67
CA GLU A 67 9.84 4.38 -0.74
C GLU A 67 9.95 5.73 -1.46
N VAL A 68 8.91 6.56 -1.32
CA VAL A 68 8.84 7.89 -1.90
C VAL A 68 8.33 8.87 -0.85
N THR A 69 8.87 10.08 -0.86
CA THR A 69 8.36 11.15 0.02
C THR A 69 7.50 12.08 -0.80
N LYS A 70 6.22 12.22 -0.43
CA LYS A 70 5.30 13.16 -1.07
C LYS A 70 5.06 14.36 -0.20
N MET A 71 5.06 15.52 -0.83
CA MET A 71 4.63 16.78 -0.21
C MET A 71 3.11 16.90 -0.32
N ILE A 72 2.41 16.79 0.81
CA ILE A 72 0.97 17.04 0.88
C ILE A 72 0.69 18.43 1.43
N SER A 73 -0.36 19.06 0.91
CA SER A 73 -0.86 20.33 1.45
C SER A 73 -1.76 20.03 2.65
N ILE A 74 -1.45 20.64 3.79
CA ILE A 74 -2.27 20.62 5.00
C ILE A 74 -3.05 21.94 5.08
N GLY A 75 -4.18 21.92 5.79
CA GLY A 75 -5.02 23.10 5.99
C GLY A 75 -4.21 24.33 6.43
N LYS A 76 -4.57 25.51 5.89
CA LYS A 76 -3.85 26.79 6.01
C LYS A 76 -2.52 26.91 5.23
N GLY A 77 -2.34 26.14 4.17
CA GLY A 77 -1.21 26.32 3.24
C GLY A 77 0.13 25.74 3.72
N GLY A 78 0.13 25.01 4.84
CA GLY A 78 1.31 24.25 5.27
C GLY A 78 1.56 23.08 4.32
N LYS A 79 2.83 22.76 4.06
CA LYS A 79 3.21 21.53 3.36
C LYS A 79 3.87 20.58 4.37
N ARG A 80 3.58 19.29 4.25
CA ARG A 80 4.25 18.25 5.05
C ARG A 80 4.73 17.13 4.15
N GLU A 81 5.94 16.69 4.44
CA GLU A 81 6.51 15.47 3.89
C GLU A 81 5.86 14.26 4.53
N VAL A 82 5.31 13.40 3.69
CA VAL A 82 4.69 12.13 4.08
C VAL A 82 5.37 11.03 3.30
N SER A 83 6.01 10.09 4.01
CA SER A 83 6.55 8.86 3.43
C SER A 83 5.40 8.01 2.90
N ASP A 84 5.50 7.58 1.65
CA ASP A 84 4.58 6.75 0.89
C ASP A 84 5.39 5.68 0.14
N PHE A 85 4.73 4.69 -0.46
CA PHE A 85 5.43 3.68 -1.26
C PHE A 85 4.80 3.59 -2.65
N MET A 86 5.64 3.52 -3.67
CA MET A 86 5.27 3.05 -4.99
C MET A 86 5.37 1.53 -5.01
N LEU A 87 4.26 0.91 -5.37
CA LEU A 87 4.08 -0.54 -5.33
C LEU A 87 3.80 -1.03 -6.74
N THR A 88 4.51 -2.05 -7.17
CA THR A 88 4.16 -2.76 -8.41
C THR A 88 2.90 -3.60 -8.20
N ARG A 89 2.34 -4.11 -9.30
CA ARG A 89 1.23 -5.08 -9.25
C ARG A 89 1.55 -6.28 -8.36
N TYR A 90 2.81 -6.74 -8.38
CA TYR A 90 3.27 -7.86 -7.57
C TYR A 90 3.31 -7.51 -6.07
N ALA A 91 3.82 -6.34 -5.70
CA ALA A 91 3.79 -5.87 -4.31
C ALA A 91 2.36 -5.75 -3.78
N CYS A 92 1.44 -5.21 -4.58
CA CYS A 92 0.03 -5.11 -4.25
C CYS A 92 -0.59 -6.48 -3.94
N TYR A 93 -0.29 -7.48 -4.77
CA TYR A 93 -0.73 -8.85 -4.57
C TYR A 93 -0.20 -9.44 -3.26
N LEU A 94 1.11 -9.28 -2.99
CA LEU A 94 1.72 -9.78 -1.77
C LEU A 94 1.15 -9.12 -0.51
N ILE A 95 0.91 -7.81 -0.53
CA ILE A 95 0.26 -7.10 0.57
C ILE A 95 -1.15 -7.66 0.79
N ALA A 96 -1.92 -7.85 -0.29
CA ALA A 96 -3.26 -8.38 -0.20
C ALA A 96 -3.29 -9.83 0.34
N GLN A 97 -2.29 -10.64 -0.04
CA GLN A 97 -2.13 -12.03 0.42
C GLN A 97 -1.66 -12.12 1.88
N ASN A 98 -0.78 -11.21 2.31
CA ASN A 98 -0.23 -11.15 3.66
C ASN A 98 -1.04 -10.27 4.60
N ARG A 99 -2.25 -9.87 4.19
CA ARG A 99 -3.21 -9.19 5.06
C ARG A 99 -3.44 -10.06 6.29
N PRO A 100 -3.10 -9.57 7.49
CA PRO A 100 -3.52 -10.28 8.66
C PRO A 100 -5.05 -10.34 8.69
N PHE A 101 -5.55 -11.52 9.03
CA PHE A 101 -6.95 -11.76 9.37
C PHE A 101 -7.33 -11.07 10.70
N TYR A 102 -6.91 -9.83 10.94
CA TYR A 102 -7.37 -9.05 12.08
C TYR A 102 -8.68 -8.37 11.70
N ASN A 103 -9.77 -9.12 11.92
CA ASN A 103 -11.15 -8.67 12.04
C ASN A 103 -11.94 -8.42 10.75
N CYS A 104 -12.34 -9.51 10.10
CA CYS A 104 -13.73 -9.65 9.65
C CYS A 104 -14.54 -10.43 10.73
N GLN A 105 -14.60 -9.94 11.99
CA GLN A 105 -15.76 -10.12 12.91
C GLN A 105 -15.62 -9.72 14.41
N ARG A 106 -14.46 -9.40 15.03
CA ARG A 106 -14.43 -9.36 16.53
C ARG A 106 -13.82 -8.14 17.25
N GLY A 107 -13.70 -6.99 16.60
CA GLY A 107 -13.00 -5.84 17.21
C GLY A 107 -13.85 -4.64 17.65
N TYR A 108 -15.07 -4.50 17.12
CA TYR A 108 -15.95 -3.38 17.46
C TYR A 108 -16.97 -3.73 18.56
N GLU A 109 -17.19 -5.02 18.85
CA GLU A 109 -18.15 -5.47 19.87
C GLU A 109 -17.59 -5.40 21.30
N SER A 110 -16.28 -5.52 21.51
CA SER A 110 -15.69 -5.49 22.86
C SER A 110 -15.41 -4.09 23.41
N TYR A 111 -15.63 -3.03 22.62
CA TYR A 111 -15.53 -1.64 23.10
C TYR A 111 -16.89 -1.03 23.51
N TYR A 112 -18.01 -1.71 23.20
CA TYR A 112 -19.36 -1.28 23.57
C TYR A 112 -20.14 -2.26 24.45
N LEU A 113 -19.69 -3.50 24.60
CA LEU A 113 -20.32 -4.51 25.46
C LEU A 113 -19.35 -4.97 26.53
N SER A 114 -19.00 -4.02 27.40
CA SER A 114 -18.86 -4.24 28.85
C SER A 114 -20.20 -4.63 29.46
#